data_AF-A0A1J4KWH6-F1
#
_entry.id   AF-A0A1J4KWH6-F1
#
_cell.length_a   1.000
_cell.length_b   1.000
_cell.length_c   1.000
_cell.angle_alpha   90.00
_cell.angle_beta   90.00
_cell.angle_gamma   90.00
#
_symmetry.space_group_name_H-M   'P 1'
#
loop_
_entity.id
_entity.type
_entity.pdbx_description
1 polymer ?
#
loop_
_entity_poly.entity_id
_entity_poly.type
_entity_poly.pdbx_seq_one_letter_code
_entity_poly.pdbx_strand_id
1 'polypeptide(L)'
;MRTILLNHFFLMSNRSSYLDENITLFAEKCIELQKEFDMVNFENVEEIAQNILQLSFIKDEDGPHVLWDFIQTTLINTFNKTIMVPKLLSLLMLHLFTNEELKQQLLNIISDELNSQVETNNNTTNNCTKIDIKFKIPLFYFMIVNDLYDQTKLVQSLFNNKLLDHNNLYIFYFWFLPILEKKFPDLNDRILRYMKIRPPIGFEVFLKYLNTFSNNDWYLHKKFTETGYYPGTLESAIKADDISLLVSLASKNDDFDWNQSIQPSILHNCYILNQNPTLIQFAAFFGAKKCFDYLYGNGSSIMKKNTVKTIEFAVAGGNIEIIQELSEKFRIFYGSLQLSSWFHKNEVFYWIYDQSEANDLLLSASSVFVAPLFFAVKSNNIEILMFCLSEITNLENFQIKLQETDIAKMINYSKSSGELFSESYKIFSEFIDKI
;
A
#
# COMPACT_ATOMS: atom_id res chain seq x y z
N MET A 1 -17.01 17.22 -8.92
CA MET A 1 -16.37 15.97 -8.47
C MET A 1 -17.01 15.41 -7.20
N ARG A 2 -17.13 16.16 -6.08
CA ARG A 2 -17.93 15.74 -4.89
C ARG A 2 -19.35 15.27 -5.21
N THR A 3 -20.00 15.85 -6.23
CA THR A 3 -21.36 15.49 -6.67
C THR A 3 -21.45 14.11 -7.33
N ILE A 4 -20.36 13.60 -7.94
CA ILE A 4 -20.33 12.27 -8.58
C ILE A 4 -20.23 11.17 -7.52
N LEU A 5 -19.34 11.35 -6.54
CA LEU A 5 -19.21 10.46 -5.37
C LEU A 5 -20.52 10.36 -4.56
N LEU A 6 -21.20 11.50 -4.33
CA LEU A 6 -22.48 11.53 -3.62
C LEU A 6 -23.59 10.79 -4.39
N ASN A 7 -23.61 10.85 -5.73
CA ASN A 7 -24.60 10.15 -6.55
C ASN A 7 -24.43 8.63 -6.52
N HIS A 8 -23.20 8.12 -6.57
CA HIS A 8 -22.96 6.66 -6.48
C HIS A 8 -23.20 6.12 -5.07
N PHE A 9 -22.87 6.87 -4.02
CA PHE A 9 -23.09 6.44 -2.64
C PHE A 9 -24.60 6.32 -2.29
N PHE A 10 -25.43 7.27 -2.74
CA PHE A 10 -26.89 7.22 -2.51
C PHE A 10 -27.58 6.07 -3.26
N LEU A 11 -26.94 5.50 -4.28
CA LEU A 11 -27.46 4.34 -5.02
C LEU A 11 -27.17 3.01 -4.30
N MET A 12 -26.16 2.95 -3.42
CA MET A 12 -25.76 1.71 -2.73
C MET A 12 -26.73 1.31 -1.60
N SER A 13 -27.29 2.28 -0.87
CA SER A 13 -28.06 2.02 0.38
C SER A 13 -29.44 1.40 0.19
N ASN A 14 -29.83 1.02 -1.04
CA ASN A 14 -31.19 0.57 -1.35
C ASN A 14 -31.29 -0.71 -2.21
N ARG A 15 -30.20 -1.41 -2.56
CA ARG A 15 -30.23 -2.24 -3.79
C ARG A 15 -29.55 -3.62 -3.82
N SER A 16 -29.12 -4.23 -2.71
CA SER A 16 -28.65 -5.62 -2.75
C SER A 16 -29.51 -6.54 -1.89
N SER A 17 -30.38 -7.35 -2.50
CA SER A 17 -31.04 -8.48 -1.83
C SER A 17 -30.06 -9.63 -1.49
N TYR A 18 -28.79 -9.50 -1.89
CA TYR A 18 -27.76 -10.54 -1.80
C TYR A 18 -26.75 -10.31 -0.67
N LEU A 19 -26.88 -9.22 0.09
CA LEU A 19 -26.11 -9.00 1.32
C LEU A 19 -27.08 -8.94 2.51
N ASP A 20 -26.62 -9.44 3.67
CA ASP A 20 -27.38 -9.26 4.92
C ASP A 20 -27.40 -7.76 5.26
N GLU A 21 -28.46 -7.30 5.92
CA GLU A 21 -28.54 -5.94 6.45
C GLU A 21 -27.38 -5.66 7.42
N ASN A 22 -27.01 -6.64 8.24
CA ASN A 22 -25.88 -6.53 9.17
C ASN A 22 -24.53 -6.39 8.43
N ILE A 23 -24.33 -7.12 7.33
CA ILE A 23 -23.10 -7.04 6.53
C ILE A 23 -23.04 -5.74 5.75
N THR A 24 -24.18 -5.25 5.29
CA THR A 24 -24.28 -3.94 4.64
C THR A 24 -23.92 -2.83 5.62
N LEU A 25 -24.50 -2.85 6.83
CA LEU A 25 -24.17 -1.91 7.90
C LEU A 25 -22.71 -1.99 8.32
N PHE A 26 -22.16 -3.20 8.39
CA PHE A 26 -20.74 -3.41 8.66
C PHE A 26 -19.84 -2.79 7.57
N ALA A 27 -20.19 -3.00 6.29
CA ALA A 27 -19.48 -2.42 5.16
C ALA A 27 -19.52 -0.88 5.18
N GLU A 28 -20.68 -0.30 5.53
CA GLU A 28 -20.83 1.16 5.66
C GLU A 28 -19.91 1.74 6.74
N LYS A 29 -19.85 1.12 7.93
CA LYS A 29 -18.92 1.49 9.01
C LYS A 29 -17.46 1.41 8.54
N CYS A 30 -17.11 0.37 7.80
CA CYS A 30 -15.75 0.21 7.28
C CYS A 30 -15.41 1.23 6.19
N ILE A 31 -16.37 1.60 5.34
CA ILE A 31 -16.19 2.66 4.33
C ILE A 31 -16.00 4.02 5.01
N GLU A 32 -16.71 4.30 6.09
CA GLU A 32 -16.51 5.51 6.89
C GLU A 32 -15.08 5.59 7.44
N LEU A 33 -14.57 4.49 8.02
CA LEU A 33 -13.19 4.41 8.45
C LEU A 33 -12.20 4.56 7.28
N GLN A 34 -12.45 3.91 6.14
CA GLN A 34 -11.59 3.99 4.97
C GLN A 34 -11.42 5.44 4.50
N LYS A 35 -12.50 6.23 4.51
CA LYS A 35 -12.46 7.65 4.12
C LYS A 35 -11.58 8.48 5.05
N GLU A 36 -11.63 8.23 6.36
CA GLU A 36 -10.72 8.90 7.31
C GLU A 36 -9.25 8.58 6.99
N PHE A 37 -8.94 7.30 6.71
CA PHE A 37 -7.59 6.88 6.29
C PHE A 37 -7.16 7.46 4.94
N ASP A 38 -8.08 7.65 3.99
CA ASP A 38 -7.76 8.27 2.69
C ASP A 38 -7.47 9.78 2.80
N MET A 39 -8.02 10.44 3.81
CA MET A 39 -7.82 11.88 4.06
C MET A 39 -6.61 12.20 4.94
N VAL A 40 -6.06 11.22 5.66
CA VAL A 40 -4.98 11.45 6.63
C VAL A 40 -3.71 11.97 5.96
N ASN A 41 -3.16 13.05 6.51
CA ASN A 41 -1.89 13.65 6.13
C ASN A 41 -1.25 14.35 7.35
N PHE A 42 -0.03 14.86 7.18
CA PHE A 42 0.71 15.46 8.30
C PHE A 42 0.06 16.72 8.90
N GLU A 43 -0.82 17.39 8.18
CA GLU A 43 -1.47 18.63 8.61
C GLU A 43 -2.77 18.37 9.40
N ASN A 44 -3.45 17.24 9.15
CA ASN A 44 -4.75 16.91 9.74
C ASN A 44 -4.76 15.62 10.59
N VAL A 45 -3.61 14.97 10.82
CA VAL A 45 -3.54 13.67 11.52
C VAL A 45 -4.22 13.66 12.89
N GLU A 46 -4.15 14.77 13.63
CA GLU A 46 -4.83 14.91 14.93
C GLU A 46 -6.35 14.97 14.78
N GLU A 47 -6.85 15.78 13.85
CA GLU A 47 -8.29 15.90 13.56
C GLU A 47 -8.88 14.55 13.13
N ILE A 48 -8.21 13.86 12.19
CA ILE A 48 -8.62 12.55 11.72
C ILE A 48 -8.63 11.51 12.85
N ALA A 49 -7.64 11.52 13.75
CA ALA A 49 -7.66 10.65 14.93
C ALA A 49 -8.89 10.91 15.81
N GLN A 50 -9.26 12.18 16.02
CA GLN A 50 -10.46 12.52 16.79
C GLN A 50 -11.75 12.07 16.09
N ASN A 51 -11.82 12.19 14.76
CA ASN A 51 -12.94 11.67 13.99
C ASN A 51 -13.06 10.15 14.17
N ILE A 52 -11.96 9.41 14.02
CA ILE A 52 -11.94 7.95 14.22
C ILE A 52 -12.42 7.58 15.62
N LEU A 53 -11.96 8.27 16.68
CA LEU A 53 -12.39 8.02 18.06
C LEU A 53 -13.89 8.26 18.30
N GLN A 54 -14.54 9.09 17.46
CA GLN A 54 -15.97 9.37 17.54
C GLN A 54 -16.82 8.33 16.81
N LEU A 55 -16.22 7.54 15.91
CA LEU A 55 -16.94 6.51 15.16
C LEU A 55 -17.52 5.47 16.11
N SER A 56 -18.80 5.15 15.93
CA SER A 56 -19.50 4.22 16.82
C SER A 56 -18.86 2.84 16.83
N PHE A 57 -18.30 2.42 15.70
CA PHE A 57 -17.72 1.08 15.55
C PHE A 57 -16.43 0.88 16.38
N ILE A 58 -15.69 1.95 16.71
CA ILE A 58 -14.47 1.84 17.53
C ILE A 58 -14.79 1.36 18.95
N LYS A 59 -16.04 1.55 19.39
CA LYS A 59 -16.52 1.12 20.71
C LYS A 59 -17.09 -0.31 20.70
N ASP A 60 -17.23 -0.91 19.52
CA ASP A 60 -17.68 -2.29 19.38
C ASP A 60 -16.53 -3.25 19.78
N GLU A 61 -16.84 -4.47 20.22
CA GLU A 61 -15.84 -5.46 20.69
C GLU A 61 -14.75 -5.75 19.64
N ASP A 62 -15.14 -5.82 18.37
CA ASP A 62 -14.23 -6.05 17.23
C ASP A 62 -13.56 -4.77 16.70
N GLY A 63 -13.99 -3.58 17.15
CA GLY A 63 -13.54 -2.28 16.65
C GLY A 63 -12.02 -2.10 16.62
N PRO A 64 -11.29 -2.41 17.71
CA PRO A 64 -9.83 -2.36 17.73
C PRO A 64 -9.15 -3.31 16.74
N HIS A 65 -9.71 -4.51 16.50
CA HIS A 65 -9.19 -5.45 15.51
C HIS A 65 -9.37 -4.91 14.10
N VAL A 66 -10.57 -4.43 13.76
CA VAL A 66 -10.86 -3.79 12.47
C VAL A 66 -9.92 -2.60 12.24
N LEU A 67 -9.75 -1.74 13.25
CA LEU A 67 -8.83 -0.60 13.15
C LEU A 67 -7.39 -1.04 12.90
N TRP A 68 -6.92 -2.07 13.61
CA TRP A 68 -5.59 -2.63 13.38
C TRP A 68 -5.45 -3.18 11.95
N ASP A 69 -6.45 -3.88 11.43
CA ASP A 69 -6.48 -4.39 10.07
C ASP A 69 -6.48 -3.26 9.02
N PHE A 70 -7.13 -2.13 9.31
CA PHE A 70 -7.05 -0.94 8.46
C PHE A 70 -5.67 -0.27 8.48
N ILE A 71 -5.03 -0.13 9.64
CA ILE A 71 -3.64 0.34 9.74
C ILE A 71 -2.72 -0.56 8.90
N GLN A 72 -2.88 -1.85 9.08
CA GLN A 72 -2.14 -2.91 8.41
C GLN A 72 -2.32 -2.89 6.88
N THR A 73 -3.55 -2.87 6.39
CA THR A 73 -3.84 -2.84 4.95
C THR A 73 -3.44 -1.50 4.33
N THR A 74 -3.59 -0.39 5.05
CA THR A 74 -3.07 0.92 4.63
C THR A 74 -1.56 0.84 4.41
N LEU A 75 -0.79 0.19 5.29
CA LEU A 75 0.63 -0.05 5.04
C LEU A 75 0.86 -0.77 3.71
N ILE A 76 0.18 -1.87 3.40
CA ILE A 76 0.38 -2.57 2.11
C ILE A 76 0.08 -1.65 0.92
N ASN A 77 -1.07 -0.95 0.96
CA ASN A 77 -1.60 -0.25 -0.20
C ASN A 77 -0.93 1.11 -0.45
N THR A 78 -0.56 1.82 0.62
CA THR A 78 0.03 3.17 0.52
C THR A 78 1.53 3.23 0.76
N PHE A 79 2.16 2.21 1.38
CA PHE A 79 3.63 2.10 1.39
C PHE A 79 4.23 2.01 -0.01
N ASN A 80 3.42 1.56 -0.98
CA ASN A 80 3.78 1.60 -2.39
C ASN A 80 4.00 3.03 -2.92
N LYS A 81 3.32 4.04 -2.36
CA LYS A 81 3.37 5.44 -2.80
C LYS A 81 4.39 6.25 -2.01
N THR A 82 4.41 6.15 -0.68
CA THR A 82 5.31 6.96 0.15
C THR A 82 5.76 6.21 1.40
N ILE A 83 7.06 6.15 1.62
CA ILE A 83 7.70 5.56 2.83
C ILE A 83 7.33 6.31 4.12
N MET A 84 6.74 7.50 3.99
CA MET A 84 6.19 8.29 5.09
C MET A 84 4.89 7.76 5.66
N VAL A 85 4.16 6.87 4.96
CA VAL A 85 2.90 6.30 5.48
C VAL A 85 3.09 5.69 6.87
N PRO A 86 4.10 4.83 7.12
CA PRO A 86 4.41 4.36 8.46
C PRO A 86 4.59 5.45 9.52
N LYS A 87 5.23 6.57 9.16
CA LYS A 87 5.40 7.73 10.06
C LYS A 87 4.08 8.43 10.32
N LEU A 88 3.25 8.57 9.29
CA LEU A 88 1.94 9.18 9.41
C LEU A 88 1.00 8.32 10.27
N LEU A 89 1.00 7.00 10.05
CA LEU A 89 0.23 6.04 10.84
C LEU A 89 0.72 5.98 12.29
N SER A 90 2.03 6.08 12.56
CA SER A 90 2.51 6.15 13.94
C SER A 90 2.11 7.45 14.63
N LEU A 91 1.98 8.57 13.91
CA LEU A 91 1.42 9.81 14.44
C LEU A 91 -0.08 9.68 14.69
N LEU A 92 -0.81 9.04 13.77
CA LEU A 92 -2.22 8.73 13.97
C LEU A 92 -2.41 7.88 15.25
N MET A 93 -1.61 6.83 15.42
CA MET A 93 -1.62 6.00 16.63
C MET A 93 -1.31 6.79 17.90
N LEU A 94 -0.35 7.73 17.84
CA LEU A 94 -0.03 8.60 18.98
C LEU A 94 -1.27 9.40 19.44
N HIS A 95 -2.06 9.93 18.51
CA HIS A 95 -3.29 10.64 18.83
C HIS A 95 -4.44 9.70 19.23
N LEU A 96 -4.58 8.53 18.60
CA LEU A 96 -5.56 7.52 19.02
C LEU A 96 -5.31 7.02 20.45
N PHE A 97 -4.03 6.95 20.84
CA PHE A 97 -3.59 6.47 22.16
C PHE A 97 -3.88 7.46 23.29
N THR A 98 -4.47 8.62 23.03
CA THR A 98 -5.09 9.45 24.08
C THR A 98 -6.27 8.73 24.74
N ASN A 99 -6.87 7.76 24.04
CA ASN A 99 -7.80 6.79 24.63
C ASN A 99 -7.01 5.59 25.19
N GLU A 100 -6.86 5.53 26.51
CA GLU A 100 -6.07 4.48 27.18
C GLU A 100 -6.68 3.08 27.02
N GLU A 101 -7.99 2.93 26.91
CA GLU A 101 -8.62 1.61 26.70
C GLU A 101 -8.27 1.08 25.31
N LEU A 102 -8.48 1.90 24.27
CA LEU A 102 -8.15 1.56 22.89
C LEU A 102 -6.65 1.28 22.72
N LYS A 103 -5.80 2.06 23.39
CA LYS A 103 -4.35 1.84 23.43
C LYS A 103 -4.00 0.47 23.98
N GLN A 104 -4.57 0.07 25.12
CA GLN A 104 -4.30 -1.25 25.69
C GLN A 104 -4.78 -2.38 24.78
N GLN A 105 -5.98 -2.25 24.20
CA GLN A 105 -6.50 -3.21 23.24
C GLN A 105 -5.58 -3.36 22.02
N LEU A 106 -5.17 -2.26 21.38
CA LEU A 106 -4.27 -2.30 20.23
C LEU A 106 -2.88 -2.84 20.59
N LEU A 107 -2.32 -2.47 21.75
CA LEU A 107 -1.03 -3.01 22.18
C LEU A 107 -1.08 -4.51 22.48
N ASN A 108 -2.20 -5.02 22.99
CA ASN A 108 -2.42 -6.45 23.18
C ASN A 108 -2.50 -7.16 21.82
N ILE A 109 -3.28 -6.64 20.87
CA ILE A 109 -3.38 -7.17 19.51
C ILE A 109 -1.99 -7.26 18.86
N ILE A 110 -1.20 -6.18 18.93
CA ILE A 110 0.16 -6.14 18.36
C ILE A 110 1.08 -7.13 19.08
N SER A 111 0.99 -7.23 20.39
CA SER A 111 1.81 -8.17 21.18
C SER A 111 1.49 -9.62 20.85
N ASP A 112 0.20 -9.97 20.81
CA ASP A 112 -0.29 -11.29 20.43
C ASP A 112 0.14 -11.62 19.00
N GLU A 113 0.08 -10.64 18.11
CA GLU A 113 0.57 -10.79 16.75
C GLU A 113 2.08 -11.04 16.70
N LEU A 114 2.89 -10.28 17.44
CA LEU A 114 4.34 -10.49 17.46
C LEU A 114 4.72 -11.84 18.09
N ASN A 115 3.86 -12.42 18.95
CA ASN A 115 4.13 -13.67 19.67
C ASN A 115 3.52 -14.92 19.01
N SER A 116 2.46 -14.81 18.21
CA SER A 116 1.70 -15.94 17.66
C SER A 116 2.36 -16.66 16.47
N GLN A 117 3.66 -16.98 16.55
CA GLN A 117 4.34 -17.90 15.61
C GLN A 117 4.89 -19.18 16.29
N VAL A 118 4.43 -19.50 17.50
CA VAL A 118 4.91 -20.68 18.24
C VAL A 118 4.17 -21.99 17.87
N GLU A 119 2.95 -21.95 17.31
CA GLU A 119 2.10 -23.16 17.20
C GLU A 119 1.74 -23.63 15.77
N THR A 120 2.47 -23.25 14.72
CA THR A 120 2.22 -23.79 13.36
C THR A 120 3.08 -25.01 13.02
N ASN A 121 3.17 -25.95 13.96
CA ASN A 121 3.44 -27.35 13.66
C ASN A 121 2.27 -28.19 14.19
N ASN A 122 1.37 -28.54 13.25
CA ASN A 122 0.29 -29.52 13.35
C ASN A 122 -1.05 -29.05 13.96
N ASN A 123 -2.05 -28.97 13.07
CA ASN A 123 -3.51 -29.05 13.30
C ASN A 123 -4.30 -27.72 13.43
N THR A 124 -4.94 -27.37 12.31
CA THR A 124 -6.31 -26.83 12.15
C THR A 124 -6.77 -25.60 12.95
N THR A 125 -7.08 -24.56 12.17
CA THR A 125 -8.23 -23.62 12.26
C THR A 125 -8.17 -22.29 13.05
N ASN A 126 -7.06 -21.86 13.66
CA ASN A 126 -6.94 -20.50 14.20
C ASN A 126 -5.64 -19.78 13.80
N ASN A 127 -5.29 -19.80 12.51
CA ASN A 127 -4.09 -19.12 12.02
C ASN A 127 -4.39 -17.64 11.74
N CYS A 128 -4.02 -16.77 12.68
CA CYS A 128 -3.95 -15.33 12.47
C CYS A 128 -2.94 -15.03 11.34
N THR A 129 -3.48 -14.73 10.17
CA THR A 129 -2.86 -14.56 8.85
C THR A 129 -2.28 -13.15 8.73
N LYS A 130 -1.02 -13.01 9.13
CA LYS A 130 -0.35 -11.71 9.26
C LYS A 130 0.18 -11.22 7.93
N ILE A 131 -0.11 -9.96 7.61
CA ILE A 131 0.67 -9.17 6.64
C ILE A 131 2.16 -9.40 6.86
N ASP A 132 2.89 -9.63 5.76
CA ASP A 132 4.33 -9.85 5.77
C ASP A 132 5.02 -8.77 6.61
N ILE A 133 5.81 -9.21 7.58
CA ILE A 133 6.47 -8.36 8.58
C ILE A 133 7.26 -7.21 7.95
N LYS A 134 7.73 -7.37 6.71
CA LYS A 134 8.44 -6.31 5.96
C LYS A 134 7.67 -5.00 5.84
N PHE A 135 6.34 -5.05 5.74
CA PHE A 135 5.51 -3.86 5.65
C PHE A 135 5.31 -3.18 7.02
N LYS A 136 5.45 -3.94 8.11
CA LYS A 136 5.25 -3.48 9.49
C LYS A 136 6.54 -2.94 10.13
N ILE A 137 7.71 -3.39 9.70
CA ILE A 137 9.01 -2.93 10.22
C ILE A 137 9.14 -1.39 10.27
N PRO A 138 8.82 -0.65 9.19
CA PRO A 138 8.85 0.81 9.23
C PRO A 138 7.88 1.42 10.26
N LEU A 139 6.67 0.86 10.41
CA LEU A 139 5.69 1.33 11.38
C LEU A 139 6.22 1.12 12.80
N PHE A 140 6.73 -0.08 13.08
CA PHE A 140 7.34 -0.42 14.36
C PHE A 140 8.53 0.48 14.72
N TYR A 141 9.35 0.84 13.75
CA TYR A 141 10.41 1.84 13.96
C TYR A 141 9.83 3.17 14.42
N PHE A 142 8.83 3.72 13.73
CA PHE A 142 8.26 5.01 14.11
C PHE A 142 7.40 4.94 15.40
N MET A 143 6.81 3.80 15.72
CA MET A 143 6.18 3.57 17.02
C MET A 143 7.20 3.70 18.16
N ILE A 144 8.43 3.19 17.99
CA ILE A 144 9.51 3.40 18.97
C ILE A 144 9.93 4.86 19.01
N VAL A 145 10.10 5.52 17.86
CA VAL A 145 10.50 6.94 17.78
C VAL A 145 9.48 7.84 18.50
N ASN A 146 8.19 7.48 18.45
CA ASN A 146 7.10 8.17 19.12
C ASN A 146 6.79 7.63 20.53
N ASP A 147 7.67 6.80 21.11
CA ASP A 147 7.51 6.19 22.44
C ASP A 147 6.18 5.42 22.66
N LEU A 148 5.60 4.87 21.59
CA LEU A 148 4.35 4.11 21.62
C LEU A 148 4.54 2.64 21.99
N TYR A 149 5.77 2.11 21.84
CA TYR A 149 6.08 0.72 22.11
C TYR A 149 7.51 0.58 22.65
N ASP A 150 7.71 -0.35 23.60
CA ASP A 150 9.04 -0.58 24.17
C ASP A 150 10.00 -1.19 23.13
N GLN A 151 11.06 -0.45 22.82
CA GLN A 151 12.05 -0.85 21.82
C GLN A 151 12.77 -2.16 22.16
N THR A 152 12.95 -2.49 23.44
CA THR A 152 13.66 -3.70 23.84
C THR A 152 12.80 -4.93 23.58
N LYS A 153 11.55 -4.88 24.04
CA LYS A 153 10.53 -5.91 23.79
C LYS A 153 10.34 -6.12 22.29
N LEU A 154 10.24 -5.04 21.50
CA LEU A 154 9.99 -5.15 20.07
C LEU A 154 11.15 -5.83 19.33
N VAL A 155 12.39 -5.39 19.55
CA VAL A 155 13.56 -6.01 18.91
C VAL A 155 13.68 -7.48 19.33
N GLN A 156 13.47 -7.79 20.61
CA GLN A 156 13.49 -9.18 21.09
C GLN A 156 12.40 -10.05 20.45
N SER A 157 11.15 -9.56 20.37
CA SER A 157 10.06 -10.29 19.72
C SER A 157 10.34 -10.54 18.24
N LEU A 158 10.83 -9.55 17.51
CA LEU A 158 11.14 -9.68 16.08
C LEU A 158 12.25 -10.73 15.83
N PHE A 159 13.29 -10.78 16.67
CA PHE A 159 14.39 -11.74 16.50
C PHE A 159 14.12 -13.13 17.06
N ASN A 160 13.60 -13.22 18.28
CA ASN A 160 13.48 -14.49 18.99
C ASN A 160 12.42 -15.39 18.35
N ASN A 161 11.37 -14.79 17.79
CA ASN A 161 10.26 -15.53 17.19
C ASN A 161 10.54 -15.91 15.72
N LYS A 162 11.79 -15.74 15.23
CA LYS A 162 12.20 -16.06 13.85
C LYS A 162 11.28 -15.44 12.77
N LEU A 163 10.69 -14.28 13.06
CA LEU A 163 9.79 -13.57 12.14
C LEU A 163 10.54 -13.01 10.93
N LEU A 164 11.85 -12.80 11.07
CA LEU A 164 12.70 -12.24 10.03
C LEU A 164 13.33 -13.38 9.22
N ASP A 165 12.81 -13.60 8.02
CA ASP A 165 13.51 -14.36 7.00
C ASP A 165 14.75 -13.59 6.47
N HIS A 166 15.46 -14.17 5.50
CA HIS A 166 16.61 -13.53 4.90
C HIS A 166 16.27 -12.12 4.37
N ASN A 167 15.24 -11.99 3.55
CA ASN A 167 14.89 -10.73 2.89
C ASN A 167 14.42 -9.65 3.87
N ASN A 168 13.65 -10.06 4.88
CA ASN A 168 13.07 -9.17 5.88
C ASN A 168 14.10 -8.69 6.90
N LEU A 169 15.16 -9.47 7.13
CA LEU A 169 16.28 -9.09 7.99
C LEU A 169 16.98 -7.81 7.53
N TYR A 170 17.07 -7.56 6.21
CA TYR A 170 17.72 -6.36 5.66
C TYR A 170 16.90 -5.10 5.87
N ILE A 171 15.59 -5.19 5.63
CA ILE A 171 14.66 -4.10 5.87
C ILE A 171 14.69 -3.79 7.37
N PHE A 172 14.60 -4.82 8.22
CA PHE A 172 14.74 -4.68 9.66
C PHE A 172 16.03 -3.96 10.04
N TYR A 173 17.18 -4.45 9.54
CA TYR A 173 18.48 -3.88 9.86
C TYR A 173 18.57 -2.42 9.45
N PHE A 174 18.14 -2.09 8.24
CA PHE A 174 18.15 -0.72 7.73
C PHE A 174 17.40 0.21 8.69
N TRP A 175 16.14 -0.12 9.02
CA TRP A 175 15.29 0.73 9.84
C TRP A 175 15.79 0.85 11.28
N PHE A 176 16.25 -0.26 11.87
CA PHE A 176 16.64 -0.32 13.27
C PHE A 176 18.12 -0.05 13.52
N LEU A 177 18.91 0.27 12.49
CA LEU A 177 20.36 0.46 12.60
C LEU A 177 20.79 1.37 13.79
N PRO A 178 20.19 2.56 14.00
CA PRO A 178 20.55 3.41 15.14
C PRO A 178 20.31 2.75 16.51
N ILE A 179 19.23 1.96 16.61
CA ILE A 179 18.84 1.26 17.84
C ILE A 179 19.76 0.05 18.07
N LEU A 180 20.05 -0.70 17.01
CA LEU A 180 20.93 -1.87 17.05
C LEU A 180 22.35 -1.48 17.47
N GLU A 181 22.91 -0.44 16.87
CA GLU A 181 24.26 0.02 17.19
C GLU A 181 24.37 0.47 18.66
N LYS A 182 23.35 1.19 19.15
CA LYS A 182 23.35 1.75 20.52
C LYS A 182 23.01 0.73 21.61
N LYS A 183 22.06 -0.17 21.37
CA LYS A 183 21.48 -1.04 22.42
C LYS A 183 21.74 -2.53 22.22
N PHE A 184 22.05 -2.96 21.00
CA PHE A 184 22.24 -4.37 20.65
C PHE A 184 23.50 -4.60 19.80
N PRO A 185 24.69 -4.17 20.26
CA PRO A 185 25.91 -4.18 19.43
C PRO A 185 26.30 -5.59 18.95
N ASP A 186 26.17 -6.61 19.79
CA ASP A 186 26.46 -8.00 19.38
C ASP A 186 25.53 -8.50 18.28
N LEU A 187 24.26 -8.09 18.34
CA LEU A 187 23.27 -8.44 17.33
C LEU A 187 23.53 -7.67 16.04
N ASN A 188 23.83 -6.37 16.11
CA ASN A 188 24.24 -5.55 14.98
C ASN A 188 25.39 -6.21 14.21
N ASP A 189 26.45 -6.61 14.92
CA ASP A 189 27.62 -7.28 14.36
C ASP A 189 27.27 -8.59 13.67
N ARG A 190 26.43 -9.41 14.30
CA ARG A 190 26.00 -10.71 13.73
C ARG A 190 25.23 -10.53 12.44
N ILE A 191 24.28 -9.59 12.40
CA ILE A 191 23.50 -9.29 11.20
C ILE A 191 24.43 -8.74 10.12
N LEU A 192 25.29 -7.77 10.44
CA LEU A 192 26.22 -7.18 9.49
C LEU A 192 27.14 -8.22 8.83
N ARG A 193 27.70 -9.16 9.61
CA ARG A 193 28.52 -10.26 9.06
C ARG A 193 27.71 -11.14 8.12
N TYR A 194 26.48 -11.49 8.52
CA TYR A 194 25.60 -12.32 7.69
C TYR A 194 25.26 -11.64 6.36
N MET A 195 24.92 -10.35 6.39
CA MET A 195 24.57 -9.57 5.19
C MET A 195 25.74 -9.39 4.23
N LYS A 196 26.99 -9.32 4.72
CA LYS A 196 28.19 -9.28 3.86
C LYS A 196 28.43 -10.57 3.09
N ILE A 197 28.02 -11.72 3.64
CA ILE A 197 28.19 -13.04 2.99
C ILE A 197 27.13 -13.23 1.89
N ARG A 198 25.93 -12.69 2.10
CA ARG A 198 24.80 -12.78 1.17
C ARG A 198 24.13 -11.42 1.04
N PRO A 199 24.63 -10.50 0.20
CA PRO A 199 23.97 -9.22 -0.01
C PRO A 199 22.70 -9.44 -0.85
N PRO A 200 21.55 -8.85 -0.48
CA PRO A 200 20.33 -8.92 -1.27
C PRO A 200 20.41 -7.87 -2.37
N ILE A 201 19.51 -7.99 -3.34
CA ILE A 201 19.41 -7.07 -4.47
C ILE A 201 19.18 -5.64 -3.95
N GLY A 202 19.93 -4.66 -4.47
CA GLY A 202 19.80 -3.25 -4.09
C GLY A 202 20.55 -2.83 -2.81
N PHE A 203 21.12 -3.76 -2.04
CA PHE A 203 21.83 -3.45 -0.79
C PHE A 203 23.21 -2.82 -1.00
N GLU A 204 23.77 -2.92 -2.20
CA GLU A 204 25.07 -2.32 -2.54
C GLU A 204 25.09 -0.80 -2.29
N VAL A 205 24.00 -0.12 -2.63
CA VAL A 205 23.84 1.32 -2.39
C VAL A 205 23.88 1.61 -0.89
N PHE A 206 23.18 0.82 -0.08
CA PHE A 206 23.21 0.96 1.37
C PHE A 206 24.62 0.71 1.94
N LEU A 207 25.29 -0.37 1.51
CA LEU A 207 26.64 -0.71 1.96
C LEU A 207 27.65 0.39 1.63
N LYS A 208 27.53 1.02 0.46
CA LYS A 208 28.39 2.15 0.04
C LYS A 208 28.34 3.31 1.04
N TYR A 209 27.17 3.58 1.61
CA TYR A 209 26.95 4.70 2.53
C TYR A 209 26.90 4.28 4.01
N LEU A 210 27.08 3.00 4.34
CA LEU A 210 26.88 2.47 5.69
C LEU A 210 27.65 3.27 6.75
N ASN A 211 28.94 3.50 6.53
CA ASN A 211 29.81 4.22 7.46
C ASN A 211 29.49 5.73 7.55
N THR A 212 28.66 6.26 6.67
CA THR A 212 28.25 7.67 6.67
C THR A 212 26.91 7.89 7.35
N PHE A 213 26.12 6.82 7.56
CA PHE A 213 24.78 6.96 8.13
C PHE A 213 24.80 7.45 9.56
N SER A 214 25.76 7.01 10.40
CA SER A 214 25.85 7.42 11.80
C SER A 214 26.35 8.87 12.00
N ASN A 215 26.86 9.52 10.95
CA ASN A 215 27.33 10.90 11.01
C ASN A 215 26.17 11.88 11.29
N ASN A 216 26.49 12.99 11.96
CA ASN A 216 25.56 14.09 12.23
C ASN A 216 24.22 13.62 12.83
N ASP A 217 24.28 12.79 13.87
CA ASP A 217 23.11 12.21 14.55
C ASP A 217 22.14 11.52 13.56
N TRP A 218 22.67 10.61 12.76
CA TRP A 218 21.87 9.82 11.83
C TRP A 218 21.13 10.63 10.76
N TYR A 219 21.58 11.86 10.46
CA TYR A 219 20.88 12.77 9.54
C TYR A 219 20.56 12.14 8.18
N LEU A 220 21.57 11.50 7.57
CA LEU A 220 21.41 10.89 6.25
C LEU A 220 20.49 9.66 6.30
N HIS A 221 20.57 8.87 7.37
CA HIS A 221 19.69 7.71 7.58
C HIS A 221 18.24 8.16 7.73
N LYS A 222 18.00 9.17 8.56
CA LYS A 222 16.68 9.81 8.73
C LYS A 222 16.15 10.35 7.40
N LYS A 223 16.98 11.01 6.59
CA LYS A 223 16.54 11.49 5.26
C LYS A 223 16.20 10.34 4.31
N PHE A 224 16.92 9.24 4.39
CA PHE A 224 16.69 8.07 3.54
C PHE A 224 15.45 7.28 3.99
N THR A 225 15.18 7.15 5.30
CA THR A 225 13.92 6.58 5.83
C THR A 225 12.71 7.47 5.51
N GLU A 226 12.90 8.78 5.35
CA GLU A 226 11.85 9.72 4.95
C GLU A 226 11.53 9.67 3.44
N THR A 227 12.56 9.57 2.60
CA THR A 227 12.42 9.78 1.14
C THR A 227 12.58 8.52 0.32
N GLY A 228 13.19 7.45 0.84
CA GLY A 228 13.46 6.18 0.13
C GLY A 228 14.64 6.18 -0.81
N TYR A 229 15.18 7.36 -1.05
CA TYR A 229 16.23 7.62 -2.02
C TYR A 229 17.27 8.55 -1.39
N TYR A 230 18.48 8.50 -1.94
CA TYR A 230 19.53 9.38 -1.48
C TYR A 230 19.22 10.82 -1.91
N PRO A 231 19.36 11.83 -1.04
CA PRO A 231 19.13 13.22 -1.43
C PRO A 231 20.04 13.63 -2.59
N GLY A 232 19.48 14.32 -3.59
CA GLY A 232 20.25 14.80 -4.73
C GLY A 232 20.40 13.79 -5.88
N THR A 233 19.62 12.70 -5.88
CA THR A 233 19.53 11.78 -7.03
C THR A 233 18.30 12.07 -7.90
N LEU A 234 18.25 11.49 -9.10
CA LEU A 234 17.12 11.63 -10.03
C LEU A 234 15.81 11.15 -9.40
N GLU A 235 15.87 10.04 -8.65
CA GLU A 235 14.71 9.49 -7.95
C GLU A 235 14.17 10.47 -6.91
N SER A 236 15.07 11.09 -6.12
CA SER A 236 14.69 12.09 -5.12
C SER A 236 14.08 13.34 -5.76
N ALA A 237 14.62 13.78 -6.91
CA ALA A 237 14.12 14.93 -7.66
C ALA A 237 12.72 14.66 -8.23
N ILE A 238 12.55 13.54 -8.91
CA ILE A 238 11.27 13.17 -9.52
C ILE A 238 10.20 12.94 -8.45
N LYS A 239 10.52 12.20 -7.38
CA LYS A 239 9.56 11.92 -6.31
C LYS A 239 9.06 13.19 -5.60
N ALA A 240 9.90 14.21 -5.49
CA ALA A 240 9.54 15.50 -4.91
C ALA A 240 8.95 16.49 -5.93
N ASP A 241 8.81 16.09 -7.20
CA ASP A 241 8.50 16.97 -8.34
C ASP A 241 9.42 18.21 -8.42
N ASP A 242 10.69 18.06 -8.01
CA ASP A 242 11.72 19.09 -8.05
C ASP A 242 12.40 19.14 -9.42
N ILE A 243 11.76 19.90 -10.30
CA ILE A 243 12.25 20.13 -11.66
C ILE A 243 13.64 20.79 -11.69
N SER A 244 13.95 21.67 -10.73
CA SER A 244 15.22 22.40 -10.72
C SER A 244 16.38 21.44 -10.46
N LEU A 245 16.22 20.55 -9.49
CA LEU A 245 17.18 19.50 -9.21
C LEU A 245 17.31 18.54 -10.40
N LEU A 246 16.19 18.09 -10.99
CA LEU A 246 16.21 17.20 -12.16
C LEU A 246 17.01 17.80 -13.32
N VAL A 247 16.75 19.06 -13.69
CA VAL A 247 17.48 19.76 -14.75
C VAL A 247 18.97 19.85 -14.42
N SER A 248 19.31 20.20 -13.17
CA SER A 248 20.71 20.31 -12.74
C SER A 248 21.47 18.99 -12.80
N LEU A 249 20.79 17.86 -12.55
CA LEU A 249 21.38 16.53 -12.60
C LEU A 249 21.54 16.06 -14.05
N ALA A 250 20.52 16.29 -14.88
CA ALA A 250 20.58 15.95 -16.30
C ALA A 250 21.70 16.73 -17.02
N SER A 251 21.83 18.03 -16.73
CA SER A 251 22.83 18.90 -17.38
C SER A 251 24.28 18.61 -16.99
N LYS A 252 24.52 17.84 -15.92
CA LYS A 252 25.86 17.42 -15.50
C LYS A 252 26.37 16.18 -16.25
N ASN A 253 25.50 15.53 -17.04
CA ASN A 253 25.83 14.33 -17.79
C ASN A 253 25.64 14.61 -19.27
N ASP A 254 26.75 14.78 -20.01
CA ASP A 254 26.73 15.08 -21.44
C ASP A 254 26.03 13.98 -22.27
N ASP A 255 26.00 12.74 -21.76
CA ASP A 255 25.37 11.57 -22.38
C ASP A 255 24.09 11.13 -21.63
N PHE A 256 23.31 12.09 -21.13
CA PHE A 256 22.09 11.79 -20.38
C PHE A 256 21.05 11.02 -21.22
N ASP A 257 20.78 9.77 -20.85
CA ASP A 257 19.71 8.97 -21.46
C ASP A 257 18.35 9.30 -20.81
N TRP A 258 17.48 9.98 -21.56
CA TRP A 258 16.10 10.31 -21.18
C TRP A 258 15.20 9.08 -20.97
N ASN A 259 15.62 7.92 -21.45
CA ASN A 259 14.91 6.65 -21.30
C ASN A 259 15.62 5.70 -20.33
N GLN A 260 16.57 6.19 -19.53
CA GLN A 260 17.22 5.39 -18.50
C GLN A 260 16.22 4.89 -17.47
N SER A 261 16.51 3.73 -16.90
CA SER A 261 15.69 3.08 -15.88
C SER A 261 16.21 3.35 -14.47
N ILE A 262 15.29 3.48 -13.53
CA ILE A 262 15.56 3.56 -12.10
C ILE A 262 15.64 2.14 -11.55
N GLN A 263 16.66 1.88 -10.74
CA GLN A 263 16.84 0.60 -10.07
C GLN A 263 15.85 0.46 -8.90
N PRO A 264 15.34 -0.76 -8.63
CA PRO A 264 14.54 -1.05 -7.45
C PRO A 264 15.26 -0.65 -6.16
N SER A 265 14.53 -0.02 -5.24
CA SER A 265 15.02 0.31 -3.91
C SER A 265 14.59 -0.78 -2.92
N ILE A 266 15.48 -1.15 -2.01
CA ILE A 266 15.18 -2.09 -0.92
C ILE A 266 14.06 -1.60 0.01
N LEU A 267 13.75 -0.30 -0.02
CA LEU A 267 12.69 0.31 0.78
C LEU A 267 11.35 0.41 0.06
N HIS A 268 11.32 0.15 -1.25
CA HIS A 268 10.09 0.19 -2.04
C HIS A 268 9.59 -1.23 -2.28
N ASN A 269 8.54 -1.63 -1.55
CA ASN A 269 7.87 -2.91 -1.72
C ASN A 269 6.71 -2.86 -2.72
N CYS A 270 6.84 -2.01 -3.76
CA CYS A 270 5.83 -1.88 -4.81
C CYS A 270 6.19 -2.73 -6.03
N TYR A 271 5.29 -3.64 -6.41
CA TYR A 271 5.47 -4.50 -7.59
C TYR A 271 5.82 -3.69 -8.85
N ILE A 272 5.11 -2.58 -9.08
CA ILE A 272 5.26 -1.74 -10.28
C ILE A 272 6.61 -1.00 -10.27
N LEU A 273 7.02 -0.42 -9.13
CA LEU A 273 8.33 0.24 -9.02
C LEU A 273 9.50 -0.73 -9.11
N ASN A 274 9.27 -2.01 -8.80
CA ASN A 274 10.29 -3.06 -8.90
C ASN A 274 10.48 -3.60 -10.34
N GLN A 275 9.76 -3.05 -11.34
CA GLN A 275 9.91 -3.42 -12.77
C GLN A 275 10.91 -2.54 -13.54
N ASN A 276 11.90 -1.95 -12.87
CA ASN A 276 12.90 -1.05 -13.45
C ASN A 276 12.27 0.11 -14.27
N PRO A 277 11.40 0.93 -13.67
CA PRO A 277 10.69 1.99 -14.40
C PRO A 277 11.66 2.97 -15.06
N THR A 278 11.31 3.44 -16.25
CA THR A 278 11.96 4.60 -16.85
C THR A 278 11.70 5.87 -16.03
N LEU A 279 12.49 6.92 -16.22
CA LEU A 279 12.26 8.21 -15.54
C LEU A 279 10.82 8.72 -15.71
N ILE A 280 10.24 8.63 -16.91
CA ILE A 280 8.88 9.10 -17.18
C ILE A 280 7.81 8.21 -16.54
N GLN A 281 8.03 6.90 -16.49
CA GLN A 281 7.15 5.97 -15.76
C GLN A 281 7.18 6.23 -14.26
N PHE A 282 8.37 6.50 -13.73
CA PHE A 282 8.56 6.85 -12.33
C PHE A 282 7.86 8.19 -12.00
N ALA A 283 8.01 9.21 -12.85
CA ALA A 283 7.30 10.47 -12.71
C ALA A 283 5.78 10.29 -12.74
N ALA A 284 5.27 9.45 -13.64
CA ALA A 284 3.84 9.13 -13.70
C ALA A 284 3.33 8.47 -12.42
N PHE A 285 4.10 7.55 -11.83
CA PHE A 285 3.74 6.88 -10.58
C PHE A 285 3.69 7.83 -9.38
N PHE A 286 4.64 8.74 -9.25
CA PHE A 286 4.64 9.71 -8.14
C PHE A 286 3.74 10.92 -8.42
N GLY A 287 3.07 10.99 -9.57
CA GLY A 287 2.25 12.13 -9.95
C GLY A 287 3.05 13.42 -10.13
N ALA A 288 4.35 13.30 -10.42
CA ALA A 288 5.30 14.40 -10.52
C ALA A 288 5.14 15.13 -11.85
N LYS A 289 4.09 15.96 -11.96
CA LYS A 289 3.64 16.57 -13.22
C LYS A 289 4.72 17.43 -13.88
N LYS A 290 5.45 18.25 -13.12
CA LYS A 290 6.49 19.14 -13.68
C LYS A 290 7.65 18.33 -14.24
N CYS A 291 8.10 17.34 -13.50
CA CYS A 291 9.15 16.42 -13.94
C CYS A 291 8.68 15.58 -15.14
N PHE A 292 7.44 15.09 -15.13
CA PHE A 292 6.84 14.33 -16.23
C PHE A 292 6.85 15.14 -17.53
N ASP A 293 6.36 16.38 -17.49
CA ASP A 293 6.29 17.27 -18.66
C ASP A 293 7.67 17.57 -19.22
N TYR A 294 8.64 17.84 -18.33
CA TYR A 294 10.02 18.07 -18.73
C TYR A 294 10.66 16.85 -19.40
N LEU A 295 10.51 15.66 -18.80
CA LEU A 295 11.03 14.42 -19.36
C LEU A 295 10.42 14.14 -20.73
N TYR A 296 9.09 14.27 -20.85
CA TYR A 296 8.39 14.08 -22.10
C TYR A 296 8.84 15.07 -23.18
N GLY A 297 8.94 16.36 -22.84
CA GLY A 297 9.41 17.41 -23.74
C GLY A 297 10.86 17.25 -24.22
N ASN A 298 11.69 16.51 -23.47
CA ASN A 298 13.08 16.21 -23.83
C ASN A 298 13.27 14.82 -24.47
N GLY A 299 12.18 14.14 -24.86
CA GLY A 299 12.26 12.91 -25.66
C GLY A 299 12.20 11.60 -24.87
N SER A 300 11.80 11.62 -23.60
CA SER A 300 11.42 10.38 -22.90
C SER A 300 10.22 9.73 -23.61
N SER A 301 10.33 8.44 -23.91
CA SER A 301 9.29 7.68 -24.59
C SER A 301 8.26 7.14 -23.62
N ILE A 302 7.03 7.66 -23.69
CA ILE A 302 5.88 7.09 -22.97
C ILE A 302 5.54 5.68 -23.48
N MET A 303 5.92 5.33 -24.71
CA MET A 303 5.60 4.04 -25.34
C MET A 303 6.61 2.95 -25.00
N LYS A 304 7.75 3.28 -24.38
CA LYS A 304 8.77 2.31 -23.98
C LYS A 304 8.14 1.35 -22.97
N LYS A 305 7.96 0.10 -23.40
CA LYS A 305 7.40 -0.96 -22.57
C LYS A 305 8.54 -1.78 -22.00
N ASN A 306 8.60 -1.84 -20.67
CA ASN A 306 9.33 -2.90 -19.96
C ASN A 306 8.34 -4.05 -19.72
N THR A 307 7.98 -4.32 -18.46
CA THR A 307 6.89 -5.23 -18.09
C THR A 307 5.54 -4.50 -18.06
N VAL A 308 5.55 -3.25 -17.58
CA VAL A 308 4.37 -2.40 -17.29
C VAL A 308 4.39 -1.16 -18.19
N LYS A 309 3.22 -0.69 -18.63
CA LYS A 309 3.04 0.50 -19.49
C LYS A 309 2.98 1.78 -18.66
N THR A 310 3.34 2.90 -19.26
CA THR A 310 3.33 4.22 -18.58
C THR A 310 1.96 4.62 -18.03
N ILE A 311 0.86 4.32 -18.73
CA ILE A 311 -0.50 4.54 -18.22
C ILE A 311 -0.79 3.75 -16.93
N GLU A 312 -0.24 2.53 -16.78
CA GLU A 312 -0.44 1.71 -15.58
C GLU A 312 0.30 2.32 -14.38
N PHE A 313 1.49 2.90 -14.58
CA PHE A 313 2.16 3.72 -13.56
C PHE A 313 1.32 4.95 -13.19
N ALA A 314 0.78 5.67 -14.17
CA ALA A 314 -0.05 6.85 -13.94
C ALA A 314 -1.33 6.51 -13.16
N VAL A 315 -2.01 5.42 -13.51
CA VAL A 315 -3.22 4.94 -12.81
C VAL A 315 -2.91 4.56 -11.38
N ALA A 316 -1.80 3.85 -11.12
CA ALA A 316 -1.36 3.54 -9.77
C ALA A 316 -1.01 4.81 -8.95
N GLY A 317 -0.41 5.80 -9.61
CA GLY A 317 -0.07 7.10 -9.02
C GLY A 317 -1.27 8.00 -8.73
N GLY A 318 -2.28 7.93 -9.59
CA GLY A 318 -3.57 8.61 -9.45
C GLY A 318 -3.56 10.10 -9.78
N ASN A 319 -2.55 10.61 -10.47
CA ASN A 319 -2.57 11.99 -10.98
C ASN A 319 -3.44 12.05 -12.24
N ILE A 320 -4.63 12.65 -12.11
CA ILE A 320 -5.64 12.65 -13.17
C ILE A 320 -5.19 13.39 -14.44
N GLU A 321 -4.38 14.44 -14.30
CA GLU A 321 -3.88 15.20 -15.46
C GLU A 321 -2.93 14.35 -16.31
N ILE A 322 -2.00 13.63 -15.65
CA ILE A 322 -1.10 12.68 -16.34
C ILE A 322 -1.92 11.55 -16.98
N ILE A 323 -2.92 11.03 -16.28
CA ILE A 323 -3.79 9.96 -16.80
C ILE A 323 -4.55 10.42 -18.05
N GLN A 324 -5.11 11.64 -18.04
CA GLN A 324 -5.82 12.23 -19.17
C GLN A 324 -4.89 12.45 -20.37
N GLU A 325 -3.69 12.99 -20.15
CA GLU A 325 -2.73 13.19 -21.24
C GLU A 325 -2.30 11.85 -21.87
N LEU A 326 -2.20 10.79 -21.08
CA LEU A 326 -1.86 9.45 -21.56
C LEU A 326 -3.05 8.73 -22.21
N SER A 327 -4.29 8.96 -21.76
CA SER A 327 -5.46 8.26 -22.29
C SER A 327 -5.70 8.55 -23.78
N GLU A 328 -5.43 9.79 -24.20
CA GLU A 328 -5.46 10.19 -25.61
C GLU A 328 -4.53 9.35 -26.49
N LYS A 329 -3.43 8.85 -25.90
CA LYS A 329 -2.35 8.15 -26.61
C LYS A 329 -2.45 6.62 -26.51
N PHE A 330 -3.02 6.09 -25.42
CA PHE A 330 -3.08 4.63 -25.16
C PHE A 330 -4.40 3.95 -25.57
N ARG A 331 -5.46 4.70 -25.90
CA ARG A 331 -6.80 4.25 -26.37
C ARG A 331 -7.57 3.24 -25.50
N ILE A 332 -6.93 2.39 -24.69
CA ILE A 332 -7.57 1.31 -23.93
C ILE A 332 -7.00 1.23 -22.52
N PHE A 333 -7.89 1.32 -21.53
CA PHE A 333 -7.65 1.20 -20.09
C PHE A 333 -7.66 -0.25 -19.60
N TYR A 334 -7.17 -1.21 -20.40
CA TYR A 334 -7.21 -2.62 -20.01
C TYR A 334 -6.34 -2.82 -18.76
N GLY A 335 -6.91 -3.36 -17.69
CA GLY A 335 -6.24 -3.47 -16.39
C GLY A 335 -6.29 -2.21 -15.52
N SER A 336 -6.80 -1.07 -16.02
CA SER A 336 -6.74 0.18 -15.26
C SER A 336 -7.77 0.24 -14.14
N LEU A 337 -8.97 -0.33 -14.30
CA LEU A 337 -9.94 -0.48 -13.19
C LEU A 337 -9.39 -1.40 -12.10
N GLN A 338 -8.70 -2.48 -12.49
CA GLN A 338 -8.02 -3.39 -11.58
C GLN A 338 -6.93 -2.66 -10.79
N LEU A 339 -6.10 -1.88 -11.49
CA LEU A 339 -5.02 -1.12 -10.86
C LEU A 339 -5.54 0.01 -9.97
N SER A 340 -6.54 0.78 -10.42
CA SER A 340 -7.12 1.84 -9.59
C SER A 340 -7.79 1.28 -8.34
N SER A 341 -8.46 0.13 -8.46
CA SER A 341 -9.00 -0.63 -7.33
C SER A 341 -7.90 -1.05 -6.36
N TRP A 342 -6.84 -1.71 -6.85
CA TRP A 342 -5.71 -2.18 -6.04
C TRP A 342 -5.00 -1.04 -5.30
N PHE A 343 -4.78 0.09 -5.97
CA PHE A 343 -4.04 1.23 -5.41
C PHE A 343 -4.93 2.22 -4.65
N HIS A 344 -6.20 1.89 -4.37
CA HIS A 344 -7.15 2.80 -3.70
C HIS A 344 -7.22 4.16 -4.38
N LYS A 345 -7.36 4.15 -5.70
CA LYS A 345 -7.57 5.35 -6.53
C LYS A 345 -9.02 5.40 -6.94
N ASN A 346 -9.90 5.52 -5.95
CA ASN A 346 -11.36 5.41 -6.14
C ASN A 346 -11.87 6.47 -7.12
N GLU A 347 -11.37 7.72 -7.02
CA GLU A 347 -11.70 8.77 -7.99
C GLU A 347 -11.28 8.42 -9.43
N VAL A 348 -10.10 7.83 -9.61
CA VAL A 348 -9.64 7.35 -10.92
C VAL A 348 -10.48 6.18 -11.39
N PHE A 349 -10.84 5.26 -10.49
CA PHE A 349 -11.73 4.14 -10.80
C PHE A 349 -13.06 4.65 -11.36
N TYR A 350 -13.72 5.56 -10.66
CA TYR A 350 -14.99 6.13 -11.10
C TYR A 350 -14.84 6.90 -12.42
N TRP A 351 -13.78 7.71 -12.55
CA TRP A 351 -13.52 8.43 -13.79
C TRP A 351 -13.32 7.49 -15.00
N ILE A 352 -12.60 6.37 -14.85
CA ILE A 352 -12.43 5.38 -15.92
C ILE A 352 -13.75 4.68 -16.21
N TYR A 353 -14.48 4.30 -15.15
CA TYR A 353 -15.77 3.62 -15.26
C TYR A 353 -16.76 4.48 -16.06
N ASP A 354 -16.93 5.76 -15.70
CA ASP A 354 -17.87 6.69 -16.35
C ASP A 354 -17.56 6.96 -17.83
N GLN A 355 -16.32 6.74 -18.28
CA GLN A 355 -15.90 6.98 -19.65
C GLN A 355 -16.10 5.80 -20.60
N SER A 356 -16.41 4.62 -20.08
CA SER A 356 -16.50 3.40 -20.87
C SER A 356 -17.95 2.98 -21.09
N GLU A 357 -18.22 2.21 -22.14
CA GLU A 357 -19.37 1.28 -22.18
C GLU A 357 -19.13 0.18 -21.11
N ALA A 358 -19.05 0.60 -19.84
CA ALA A 358 -18.21 0.03 -18.78
C ALA A 358 -18.67 -1.30 -18.21
N ASN A 359 -19.92 -1.69 -18.49
CA ASN A 359 -20.53 -2.87 -17.90
C ASN A 359 -19.74 -4.15 -18.24
N ASP A 360 -19.15 -4.20 -19.44
CA ASP A 360 -18.33 -5.35 -19.86
C ASP A 360 -16.98 -5.39 -19.13
N LEU A 361 -16.46 -4.25 -18.64
CA LEU A 361 -15.16 -4.17 -17.99
C LEU A 361 -15.18 -4.64 -16.53
N LEU A 362 -16.30 -4.47 -15.82
CA LEU A 362 -16.47 -4.89 -14.42
C LEU A 362 -16.34 -6.41 -14.23
N LEU A 363 -16.74 -7.18 -15.23
CA LEU A 363 -16.60 -8.65 -15.23
C LEU A 363 -15.50 -9.12 -16.18
N SER A 364 -14.87 -8.22 -16.95
CA SER A 364 -13.80 -8.59 -17.86
C SER A 364 -12.63 -9.22 -17.09
N ALA A 365 -12.39 -10.50 -17.39
CA ALA A 365 -11.17 -11.19 -17.04
C ALA A 365 -10.35 -11.44 -18.32
N SER A 366 -9.03 -11.40 -18.21
CA SER A 366 -8.12 -11.95 -19.23
C SER A 366 -7.26 -13.04 -18.60
N SER A 367 -6.41 -13.63 -19.42
CA SER A 367 -5.27 -14.42 -18.96
C SER A 367 -4.33 -13.68 -17.99
N VAL A 368 -4.41 -12.34 -17.88
CA VAL A 368 -3.51 -11.51 -17.06
C VAL A 368 -4.22 -10.87 -15.87
N PHE A 369 -5.48 -10.44 -16.02
CA PHE A 369 -6.22 -9.73 -14.98
C PHE A 369 -7.53 -10.43 -14.65
N VAL A 370 -7.79 -10.65 -13.36
CA VAL A 370 -9.13 -10.96 -12.85
C VAL A 370 -10.01 -9.70 -12.84
N ALA A 371 -11.31 -9.85 -12.57
CA ALA A 371 -12.24 -8.73 -12.48
C ALA A 371 -11.80 -7.68 -11.43
N PRO A 372 -12.10 -6.37 -11.62
CA PRO A 372 -11.73 -5.32 -10.68
C PRO A 372 -12.20 -5.52 -9.23
N LEU A 373 -13.33 -6.21 -9.02
CA LEU A 373 -13.83 -6.54 -7.67
C LEU A 373 -12.80 -7.33 -6.85
N PHE A 374 -12.00 -8.20 -7.48
CA PHE A 374 -11.01 -9.03 -6.77
C PHE A 374 -9.80 -8.23 -6.32
N PHE A 375 -9.41 -7.22 -7.11
CA PHE A 375 -8.41 -6.27 -6.66
C PHE A 375 -8.93 -5.43 -5.49
N ALA A 376 -10.25 -5.18 -5.43
CA ALA A 376 -10.86 -4.50 -4.30
C ALA A 376 -10.80 -5.36 -3.05
N VAL A 377 -11.15 -6.65 -3.15
CA VAL A 377 -11.01 -7.62 -2.05
C VAL A 377 -9.55 -7.74 -1.59
N LYS A 378 -8.63 -7.93 -2.54
CA LYS A 378 -7.20 -8.10 -2.24
C LYS A 378 -6.61 -6.87 -1.55
N SER A 379 -7.01 -5.68 -1.98
CA SER A 379 -6.50 -4.44 -1.41
C SER A 379 -7.31 -3.98 -0.20
N ASN A 380 -8.36 -4.67 0.24
CA ASN A 380 -9.27 -4.16 1.27
C ASN A 380 -9.90 -2.80 0.91
N ASN A 381 -10.19 -2.59 -0.37
CA ASN A 381 -10.89 -1.41 -0.87
C ASN A 381 -12.41 -1.66 -0.86
N ILE A 382 -13.03 -1.42 0.29
CA ILE A 382 -14.41 -1.81 0.55
C ILE A 382 -15.39 -0.94 -0.24
N GLU A 383 -15.05 0.34 -0.44
CA GLU A 383 -15.87 1.25 -1.26
C GLU A 383 -16.00 0.72 -2.70
N ILE A 384 -14.87 0.37 -3.34
CA ILE A 384 -14.90 -0.16 -4.71
C ILE A 384 -15.50 -1.57 -4.74
N LEU A 385 -15.28 -2.40 -3.70
CA LEU A 385 -15.94 -3.69 -3.59
C LEU A 385 -17.46 -3.52 -3.60
N MET A 386 -18.01 -2.72 -2.70
CA MET A 386 -19.45 -2.49 -2.56
C MET A 386 -20.05 -1.91 -3.84
N PHE A 387 -19.34 -0.97 -4.48
CA PHE A 387 -19.70 -0.47 -5.79
C PHE A 387 -19.79 -1.60 -6.83
N CYS A 388 -18.74 -2.42 -6.96
CA CYS A 388 -18.72 -3.51 -7.93
C CYS A 388 -19.82 -4.54 -7.67
N LEU A 389 -20.05 -4.92 -6.41
CA LEU A 389 -21.13 -5.85 -6.04
C LEU A 389 -22.49 -5.30 -6.47
N SER A 390 -22.76 -4.02 -6.19
CA SER A 390 -24.02 -3.37 -6.56
C SER A 390 -24.24 -3.36 -8.07
N GLU A 391 -23.22 -2.98 -8.85
CA GLU A 391 -23.31 -2.94 -10.32
C GLU A 391 -23.45 -4.34 -10.93
N ILE A 392 -22.71 -5.34 -10.41
CA ILE A 392 -22.79 -6.72 -10.89
C ILE A 392 -24.18 -7.31 -10.67
N THR A 393 -24.80 -7.06 -9.50
CA THR A 393 -26.16 -7.56 -9.22
C THR A 393 -27.24 -6.97 -10.13
N ASN A 394 -26.98 -5.83 -10.77
CA ASN A 394 -27.89 -5.22 -11.73
C ASN A 394 -27.76 -5.82 -13.15
N LEU A 395 -26.75 -6.65 -13.41
CA LEU A 395 -26.53 -7.25 -14.73
C LEU A 395 -27.47 -8.45 -14.96
N GLU A 396 -28.05 -8.52 -16.16
CA GLU A 396 -28.78 -9.72 -16.59
C GLU A 396 -27.85 -10.95 -16.59
N ASN A 397 -28.34 -12.07 -16.03
CA ASN A 397 -27.63 -13.34 -15.93
C ASN A 397 -26.26 -13.26 -15.22
N PHE A 398 -26.08 -12.32 -14.27
CA PHE A 398 -24.80 -12.13 -13.60
C PHE A 398 -24.27 -13.40 -12.92
N GLN A 399 -25.14 -14.26 -12.37
CA GLN A 399 -24.74 -15.52 -11.75
C GLN A 399 -24.00 -16.44 -12.74
N ILE A 400 -24.51 -16.55 -13.97
CA ILE A 400 -23.88 -17.33 -15.04
C ILE A 400 -22.53 -16.70 -15.42
N LYS A 401 -22.51 -15.38 -15.63
CA LYS A 401 -21.27 -14.65 -15.98
C LYS A 401 -20.21 -14.77 -14.89
N LEU A 402 -20.61 -14.72 -13.61
CA LEU A 402 -19.71 -14.87 -12.48
C LEU A 402 -19.13 -16.29 -12.42
N GLN A 403 -19.97 -17.32 -12.61
CA GLN A 403 -19.52 -18.71 -12.70
C GLN A 403 -18.58 -18.96 -13.88
N GLU A 404 -18.85 -18.37 -15.06
CA GLU A 404 -17.97 -18.42 -16.24
C GLU A 404 -16.58 -17.81 -15.98
N THR A 405 -16.49 -16.81 -15.10
CA THR A 405 -15.21 -16.22 -14.70
C THR A 405 -14.39 -17.07 -13.72
N ASP A 406 -14.80 -18.31 -13.41
CA ASP A 406 -14.20 -19.24 -12.46
C ASP A 406 -14.13 -18.71 -11.01
N ILE A 407 -15.30 -18.59 -10.35
CA ILE A 407 -15.40 -18.28 -8.90
C ILE A 407 -14.44 -19.13 -8.06
N ALA A 408 -14.26 -20.41 -8.40
CA ALA A 408 -13.32 -21.29 -7.70
C ALA A 408 -11.86 -20.86 -7.87
N LYS A 409 -11.42 -20.43 -9.06
CA LYS A 409 -10.08 -19.84 -9.25
C LYS A 409 -9.95 -18.53 -8.51
N MET A 410 -11.02 -17.77 -8.40
CA MET A 410 -11.05 -16.47 -7.74
C MET A 410 -11.01 -16.58 -6.22
N ILE A 411 -11.79 -17.48 -5.61
CA ILE A 411 -11.70 -17.86 -4.20
C ILE A 411 -10.32 -18.44 -3.91
N ASN A 412 -9.79 -19.28 -4.80
CA ASN A 412 -8.43 -19.80 -4.63
C ASN A 412 -7.38 -18.70 -4.80
N TYR A 413 -7.60 -17.69 -5.64
CA TYR A 413 -6.70 -16.54 -5.80
C TYR A 413 -6.70 -15.67 -4.54
N SER A 414 -7.88 -15.33 -4.00
CA SER A 414 -7.99 -14.60 -2.74
C SER A 414 -7.43 -15.39 -1.55
N LYS A 415 -7.55 -16.73 -1.56
CA LYS A 415 -6.97 -17.61 -0.54
C LYS A 415 -5.45 -17.78 -0.70
N SER A 416 -4.95 -17.90 -1.92
CA SER A 416 -3.53 -18.19 -2.22
C SER A 416 -2.62 -16.96 -2.20
N SER A 417 -3.18 -15.75 -2.32
CA SER A 417 -2.42 -14.51 -2.14
C SER A 417 -2.04 -14.20 -0.69
N GLY A 418 -2.33 -15.09 0.27
CA GLY A 418 -1.75 -15.07 1.62
C GLY A 418 -2.39 -14.10 2.62
N GLU A 419 -3.56 -13.56 2.33
CA GLU A 419 -4.18 -12.44 3.09
C GLU A 419 -5.64 -12.74 3.48
N LEU A 420 -5.90 -13.91 4.08
CA LEU A 420 -7.23 -14.19 4.62
C LEU A 420 -7.52 -13.29 5.83
N PHE A 421 -8.73 -12.72 5.85
CA PHE A 421 -9.33 -11.83 6.87
C PHE A 421 -9.09 -10.32 6.73
N SER A 422 -9.11 -9.77 5.51
CA SER A 422 -9.48 -8.37 5.35
C SER A 422 -11.01 -8.21 5.47
N GLU A 423 -11.49 -7.03 5.88
CA GLU A 423 -12.93 -6.79 6.02
C GLU A 423 -13.68 -6.92 4.70
N SER A 424 -13.05 -6.53 3.59
CA SER A 424 -13.56 -6.77 2.25
C SER A 424 -13.74 -8.26 1.92
N TYR A 425 -12.89 -9.16 2.43
CA TYR A 425 -13.03 -10.60 2.21
C TYR A 425 -14.21 -11.18 2.99
N LYS A 426 -14.48 -10.70 4.21
CA LYS A 426 -15.67 -11.10 4.99
C LYS A 426 -16.95 -10.74 4.22
N ILE A 427 -17.04 -9.50 3.74
CA ILE A 427 -18.16 -9.01 2.92
C ILE A 427 -18.30 -9.84 1.64
N PHE A 428 -17.19 -10.08 0.93
CA PHE A 428 -17.20 -10.84 -0.32
C PHE A 428 -17.59 -12.30 -0.13
N SER A 429 -17.14 -12.96 0.94
CA SER A 429 -17.47 -14.36 1.23
C SER A 429 -18.96 -14.55 1.48
N GLU A 430 -19.57 -13.66 2.26
CA GLU A 430 -21.02 -13.64 2.49
C GLU A 430 -21.80 -13.49 1.17
N PHE A 431 -21.36 -12.58 0.30
CA PHE A 431 -21.99 -12.39 -1.01
C PHE A 431 -21.95 -13.66 -1.86
N ILE A 432 -20.80 -14.34 -1.89
CA ILE A 432 -20.62 -15.58 -2.63
C ILE A 432 -21.47 -16.72 -2.06
N ASP A 433 -21.60 -16.83 -0.73
CA ASP A 433 -22.41 -17.87 -0.10
C ASP A 433 -23.92 -17.73 -0.40
N LYS A 434 -24.37 -16.54 -0.85
CA LYS A 434 -25.76 -16.23 -1.20
C LYS A 434 -26.07 -16.36 -2.70
N ILE A 435 -25.07 -16.61 -3.55
CA ILE A 435 -25.21 -16.84 -5.00
C ILE A 435 -25.18 -18.32 -5.30
#